data_AF-J9ZA56-F1
#
_entry.id   AF-J9ZA56-F1
#
_cell.length_a   1.000
_cell.length_b   1.000
_cell.length_c   1.000
_cell.angle_alpha   90.00
_cell.angle_beta   90.00
_cell.angle_gamma   90.00
#
_symmetry.space_group_name_H-M   'P 1'
#
loop_
_entity.id
_entity.type
_entity.pdbx_description
1 polymer ?
#
loop_
_entity_poly.entity_id
_entity_poly.type
_entity_poly.pdbx_seq_one_letter_code
_entity_poly.pdbx_strand_id
1 'polypeptide(L)'
;MENQKKWVFALSELPDKAAKELENEGNVFSPDYTMAIRINDDVTIDVLPAACGKNWDTLKSHVETIQSDGIDIPVLSIEGLLLTNRDYGQRINWTEAYLSGH
;
A
#
# COMPACT_ATOMS: atom_id res chain seq x y z
N MET A 1 -10.29 8.88 6.18
CA MET A 1 -10.67 9.90 5.17
C MET A 1 -9.59 10.97 4.95
N GLU A 2 -8.89 11.45 5.99
CA GLU A 2 -7.81 12.44 5.81
C GLU A 2 -6.69 11.97 4.85
N ASN A 3 -6.20 10.74 5.01
CA ASN A 3 -5.17 10.20 4.12
C ASN A 3 -5.65 10.06 2.67
N GLN A 4 -6.93 9.73 2.46
CA GLN A 4 -7.52 9.67 1.11
C GLN A 4 -7.42 11.03 0.42
N LYS A 5 -7.86 12.09 1.10
CA LYS A 5 -7.79 13.45 0.56
C LYS A 5 -6.36 13.85 0.20
N LYS A 6 -5.36 13.46 1.01
CA LYS A 6 -3.95 13.78 0.77
C LYS A 6 -3.43 13.13 -0.51
N TRP A 7 -3.61 11.82 -0.68
CA TRP A 7 -3.09 11.17 -1.89
C TRP A 7 -3.93 11.51 -3.13
N VAL A 8 -5.25 11.69 -3.03
CA VAL A 8 -6.06 12.17 -4.15
C VAL A 8 -5.56 13.54 -4.62
N PHE A 9 -5.36 14.48 -3.70
CA PHE A 9 -4.83 15.80 -4.02
C PHE A 9 -3.45 15.72 -4.68
N ALA A 10 -2.51 14.95 -4.11
CA ALA A 10 -1.16 14.83 -4.66
C ALA A 10 -1.13 14.18 -6.05
N LEU A 11 -1.93 13.12 -6.27
CA LEU A 11 -1.95 12.40 -7.54
C LEU A 11 -2.74 13.16 -8.63
N SER A 12 -3.60 14.10 -8.25
CA SER A 12 -4.28 15.01 -9.18
C SER A 12 -3.36 16.05 -9.82
N GLU A 13 -2.09 16.14 -9.40
CA GLU A 13 -1.06 16.97 -10.02
C GLU A 13 -0.34 16.29 -11.18
N LEU A 14 -0.59 14.98 -11.40
CA LEU A 14 -0.11 14.28 -12.58
C LEU A 14 -0.75 14.84 -13.89
N PRO A 15 -0.11 14.67 -15.06
CA PRO A 15 -0.51 15.34 -16.30
C PRO A 15 -1.97 15.17 -16.70
N ASP A 16 -2.51 13.95 -16.66
CA ASP A 16 -3.88 13.63 -17.08
C ASP A 16 -4.90 13.88 -15.97
N LYS A 17 -4.43 14.02 -14.72
CA LYS A 17 -5.23 14.31 -13.52
C LYS A 17 -6.26 13.21 -13.24
N ALA A 18 -5.92 11.96 -13.54
CA ALA A 18 -6.83 10.82 -13.41
C ALA A 18 -7.41 10.68 -11.98
N ALA A 19 -6.64 11.03 -10.96
CA ALA A 19 -7.08 10.97 -9.56
C ALA A 19 -8.23 11.94 -9.23
N LYS A 20 -8.50 12.97 -10.05
CA LYS A 20 -9.59 13.93 -9.81
C LYS A 20 -10.97 13.30 -9.83
N GLU A 21 -11.13 12.18 -10.52
CA GLU A 21 -12.37 11.40 -10.52
C GLU A 21 -12.79 10.99 -9.11
N LEU A 22 -11.84 10.88 -8.17
CA LEU A 22 -12.06 10.46 -6.79
C LEU A 22 -12.29 11.61 -5.81
N GLU A 23 -12.25 12.88 -6.23
CA GLU A 23 -12.38 14.05 -5.33
C GLU A 23 -13.73 14.10 -4.60
N ASN A 24 -14.80 13.69 -5.28
CA ASN A 24 -16.17 13.66 -4.75
C ASN A 24 -16.61 12.27 -4.30
N GLU A 25 -15.74 11.28 -4.45
CA GLU A 25 -16.02 9.92 -4.00
C GLU A 25 -15.95 9.87 -2.47
N GLY A 26 -16.82 9.04 -1.88
CA GLY A 26 -16.84 8.79 -0.45
C GLY A 26 -15.59 8.04 0.02
N ASN A 27 -15.71 7.21 1.06
CA ASN A 27 -14.60 6.34 1.43
C ASN A 27 -14.41 5.26 0.35
N VAL A 28 -13.39 5.42 -0.49
CA VAL A 28 -13.08 4.48 -1.59
C VAL A 28 -12.53 3.14 -1.09
N PHE A 29 -12.05 3.09 0.15
CA PHE A 29 -11.67 1.87 0.85
C PHE A 29 -12.70 1.57 1.94
N SER A 30 -13.89 1.15 1.51
CA SER A 30 -14.90 0.58 2.41
C SER A 30 -14.40 -0.76 2.99
N PRO A 31 -14.78 -1.16 4.22
CA PRO A 31 -14.41 -2.45 4.80
C PRO A 31 -14.76 -3.66 3.91
N ASP A 32 -15.72 -3.52 3.00
CA ASP A 32 -16.11 -4.56 2.04
C ASP A 32 -15.19 -4.61 0.80
N TYR A 33 -14.39 -3.57 0.58
CA TYR A 33 -13.52 -3.38 -0.59
C TYR A 33 -12.05 -3.33 -0.17
N THR A 34 -11.39 -4.48 -0.23
CA THR A 34 -9.95 -4.63 0.02
C THR A 34 -9.11 -4.54 -1.26
N MET A 35 -9.72 -4.16 -2.38
CA MET A 35 -9.06 -4.11 -3.67
C MET A 35 -8.19 -2.87 -3.81
N ALA A 36 -7.14 -3.00 -4.63
CA ALA A 36 -6.33 -1.87 -5.05
C ALA A 36 -7.17 -0.90 -5.87
N ILE A 37 -6.95 0.40 -5.66
CA ILE A 37 -7.39 1.42 -6.62
C ILE A 37 -6.24 1.66 -7.56
N ARG A 38 -6.46 1.40 -8.84
CA ARG A 38 -5.49 1.67 -9.90
C ARG A 38 -5.79 3.00 -10.55
N ILE A 39 -4.83 3.91 -10.49
CA ILE A 39 -4.87 5.22 -11.14
C ILE A 39 -3.95 5.11 -12.36
N ASN A 40 -4.53 5.24 -13.55
CA ASN A 40 -3.78 5.23 -14.80
C ASN A 40 -3.71 6.65 -15.35
N ASP A 41 -2.59 7.31 -15.08
CA ASP A 41 -2.22 8.61 -15.65
C ASP A 41 -1.03 8.38 -16.62
N ASP A 42 -0.13 9.35 -16.77
CA ASP A 42 1.16 9.15 -17.47
C ASP A 42 2.00 8.03 -16.83
N VAL A 43 1.74 7.72 -15.55
CA VAL A 43 2.21 6.51 -14.85
C VAL A 43 1.05 5.80 -14.15
N THR A 44 1.15 4.48 -14.01
CA THR A 44 0.19 3.68 -13.23
C THR A 44 0.59 3.63 -11.75
N ILE A 45 -0.34 4.00 -10.86
CA ILE A 45 -0.16 3.95 -9.41
C ILE A 45 -1.26 3.08 -8.80
N ASP A 46 -0.87 2.06 -8.04
CA ASP A 46 -1.78 1.23 -7.25
C ASP A 46 -1.80 1.73 -5.80
N VAL A 47 -2.96 2.19 -5.33
CA VAL A 47 -3.19 2.55 -3.93
C VAL A 47 -3.82 1.37 -3.22
N LEU A 48 -3.13 0.84 -2.21
CA LEU A 48 -3.50 -0.38 -1.50
C LEU A 48 -3.92 -0.07 -0.05
N PRO A 49 -5.09 -0.56 0.42
CA PRO A 49 -5.43 -0.51 1.84
C PRO A 49 -4.67 -1.56 2.65
N ALA A 50 -4.24 -2.65 1.98
CA ALA A 50 -3.41 -3.72 2.52
C ALA A 50 -2.65 -4.41 1.38
N ALA A 51 -1.49 -4.99 1.69
CA ALA A 51 -0.69 -5.78 0.75
C ALA A 51 -0.53 -7.21 1.27
N CYS A 52 -0.97 -8.20 0.49
CA CYS A 52 -1.03 -9.62 0.90
C CYS A 52 -1.66 -9.84 2.30
N GLY A 53 -2.75 -9.12 2.59
CA GLY A 53 -3.46 -9.20 3.88
C GLY A 53 -2.75 -8.51 5.05
N LYS A 54 -1.59 -7.86 4.82
CA LYS A 54 -0.88 -7.05 5.80
C LYS A 54 -1.30 -5.60 5.65
N ASN A 55 -1.84 -5.04 6.73
CA ASN A 55 -2.26 -3.64 6.80
C ASN A 55 -1.11 -2.75 7.32
N TRP A 56 -1.38 -1.44 7.42
CA TRP A 56 -0.42 -0.46 7.92
C TRP A 56 0.15 -0.82 9.30
N ASP A 57 -0.69 -1.22 10.25
CA ASP A 57 -0.24 -1.54 11.61
C ASP A 57 0.74 -2.72 11.66
N THR A 58 0.62 -3.64 10.70
CA THR A 58 1.52 -4.79 10.59
C THR A 58 2.84 -4.42 9.93
N LEU A 59 2.84 -3.46 9.00
CA LEU A 59 4.01 -3.12 8.18
C LEU A 59 4.81 -1.93 8.71
N LYS A 60 4.23 -1.07 9.55
CA LYS A 60 4.85 0.19 10.01
C LYS A 60 6.21 0.00 10.69
N SER A 61 6.46 -1.13 11.35
CA SER A 61 7.75 -1.44 11.97
C SER A 61 8.86 -1.74 10.96
N HIS A 62 8.52 -2.00 9.71
CA HIS A 62 9.44 -2.27 8.62
C HIS A 62 9.57 -1.08 7.66
N VAL A 63 9.04 0.10 8.02
CA VAL A 63 9.22 1.31 7.22
C VAL A 63 10.57 1.94 7.54
N GLU A 64 11.35 2.20 6.50
CA GLU A 64 12.61 2.93 6.56
C GLU A 64 12.57 4.13 5.62
N THR A 65 13.45 5.11 5.85
CA THR A 65 13.55 6.30 4.99
C THR A 65 14.76 6.15 4.08
N ILE A 66 14.54 6.28 2.78
CA ILE A 66 15.61 6.48 1.80
C ILE A 66 15.67 7.95 1.37
N GLN A 67 16.86 8.39 0.95
CA GLN A 67 17.06 9.70 0.33
C GLN A 67 17.06 9.54 -1.18
N SER A 68 16.20 10.29 -1.88
CA SER A 68 16.25 10.43 -3.34
C SER A 68 16.07 11.88 -3.70
N ASP A 69 17.00 12.45 -4.48
CA ASP A 69 16.95 13.86 -4.92
C ASP A 69 16.73 14.89 -3.78
N GLY A 70 17.29 14.60 -2.59
CA GLY A 70 17.14 15.44 -1.40
C GLY A 70 15.78 15.35 -0.71
N ILE A 71 14.96 14.34 -1.07
CA ILE A 71 13.66 14.06 -0.48
C ILE A 71 13.75 12.77 0.33
N ASP A 72 13.29 12.83 1.58
CA ASP A 72 13.05 11.69 2.46
C ASP A 72 11.83 10.91 1.96
N ILE A 73 12.03 9.68 1.47
CA ILE A 73 10.96 8.82 0.99
C ILE A 73 10.80 7.62 1.94
N PRO A 74 9.63 7.46 2.59
CA PRO A 74 9.35 6.27 3.37
C PRO A 74 9.09 5.09 2.43
N VAL A 75 9.83 4.01 2.64
CA VAL A 75 9.72 2.75 1.89
C VAL A 75 9.66 1.57 2.85
N LEU A 76 9.20 0.42 2.37
CA LEU A 76 9.37 -0.82 3.12
C LEU A 76 10.81 -1.29 2.99
N SER A 77 11.39 -1.70 4.12
CA SER A 77 12.64 -2.45 4.14
C SER A 77 12.48 -3.78 3.38
N ILE A 78 13.59 -4.43 3.07
CA ILE A 78 13.58 -5.74 2.39
C ILE A 78 12.73 -6.76 3.15
N GLU A 79 12.81 -6.79 4.48
CA GLU A 79 11.99 -7.67 5.33
C GLU A 79 10.50 -7.36 5.20
N GLY A 80 10.15 -6.06 5.22
CA GLY A 80 8.77 -5.62 5.01
C GLY A 80 8.23 -5.99 3.62
N LEU A 81 9.06 -5.86 2.58
CA LEU A 81 8.71 -6.27 1.21
C LEU A 81 8.48 -7.79 1.09
N LEU A 82 9.25 -8.60 1.82
CA LEU A 82 9.05 -10.06 1.81
C LEU A 82 7.70 -10.46 2.44
N LEU A 83 7.21 -9.72 3.44
CA LEU A 83 5.89 -9.95 4.05
C LEU A 83 4.74 -9.66 3.08
N THR A 84 4.96 -8.78 2.09
CA THR A 84 3.97 -8.43 1.06
C THR A 84 4.11 -9.28 -0.21
N ASN A 85 5.08 -10.20 -0.24
CA ASN A 85 5.24 -11.18 -1.32
C ASN A 85 4.36 -12.41 -1.06
N ARG A 86 3.43 -12.70 -1.98
CA ARG A 86 2.44 -13.80 -1.85
C ARG A 86 3.06 -15.17 -1.62
N ASP A 87 4.18 -15.48 -2.26
CA ASP A 87 4.81 -16.80 -2.19
C ASP A 87 5.62 -16.96 -0.91
N TYR A 88 6.23 -15.86 -0.45
CA TYR A 88 7.01 -15.83 0.79
C TYR A 88 6.12 -15.76 2.04
N GLY A 89 5.06 -14.94 2.00
CA GLY A 89 4.10 -14.80 3.10
C GLY A 89 3.34 -16.09 3.40
N GLN A 90 2.97 -16.86 2.37
CA GLN A 90 2.37 -18.19 2.57
C GLN A 90 3.36 -19.16 3.23
N ARG A 91 4.63 -19.19 2.80
CA ARG A 91 5.66 -20.07 3.38
C ARG A 91 5.94 -19.79 4.87
N ILE A 92 5.95 -18.53 5.29
CA ILE A 92 6.10 -18.19 6.72
C ILE A 92 4.90 -18.68 7.53
N ASN A 93 3.67 -18.42 7.06
CA ASN A 93 2.46 -18.90 7.72
C ASN A 93 2.45 -20.44 7.87
N TRP A 94 2.91 -21.19 6.86
CA TRP A 94 3.05 -22.66 6.96
C TRP A 94 4.06 -23.08 8.02
N THR A 95 5.18 -22.36 8.14
CA THR A 95 6.25 -22.71 9.09
C THR A 95 5.81 -22.44 10.53
N GLU A 96 5.16 -21.30 10.79
CA GLU A 96 4.60 -20.97 12.11
C GLU A 96 3.47 -21.92 12.49
N ALA A 97 2.56 -22.24 11.56
CA ALA A 97 1.49 -23.21 11.79
C ALA A 97 2.05 -24.59 12.16
N TYR A 98 3.08 -25.07 11.47
CA TYR A 98 3.74 -26.34 11.75
C TYR A 98 4.44 -26.36 13.12
N LEU A 99 5.01 -25.23 13.56
CA LEU A 99 5.67 -25.12 14.87
C LEU A 99 4.69 -24.90 16.03
N SER A 100 3.48 -24.42 15.75
CA SER A 100 2.42 -24.17 16.73
C SER A 100 1.58 -25.40 17.13
N GLY A 101 1.87 -26.58 16.56
CA GLY A 101 1.32 -27.85 17.04
C GLY A 101 -0.09 -28.18 16.57
N HIS A 102 -0.22 -28.43 15.26
CA HIS A 102 -0.72 -29.75 14.89
C HIS A 102 0.43 -30.76 15.06
#